data_AF-A0AAN0LXW5-F1
#
_entry.id   AF-A0AAN0LXW5-F1
#
_cell.length_a   1.000
_cell.length_b   1.000
_cell.length_c   1.000
_cell.angle_alpha   90.00
_cell.angle_beta   90.00
_cell.angle_gamma   90.00
#
_symmetry.space_group_name_H-M   'P 1'
#
loop_
_entity.id
_entity.type
_entity.pdbx_description
1 polymer ?
#
loop_
_entity_poly.entity_id
_entity_poly.type
_entity_poly.pdbx_seq_one_letter_code
_entity_poly.pdbx_strand_id
1 'polypeptide(L)'
;MMVNKKAKTDFDKNQLMAEIRIEQNISPYVEDESFIHLIDEGIYDINNMSGFRIDYDEDRDARALLKMYVLYRRFARLSEFKEVYAVLTPLYKSGTTMPVYNDGFASILIID
;
A
#
# COMPACT_ATOMS: atom_id res chain seq x y z
N MET A 1 33.15 -17.14 12.52
CA MET A 1 31.84 -16.55 12.84
C MET A 1 31.47 -15.61 11.71
N MET A 2 30.56 -16.03 10.82
CA MET A 2 29.99 -15.12 9.82
C MET A 2 28.85 -14.35 10.49
N VAL A 3 29.00 -13.04 10.54
CA VAL A 3 28.01 -12.12 11.10
C VAL A 3 26.75 -12.23 10.25
N ASN A 4 25.68 -12.74 10.84
CA ASN A 4 24.33 -12.66 10.29
C ASN A 4 24.03 -11.18 10.00
N LYS A 5 24.18 -10.74 8.75
CA LYS A 5 23.53 -9.53 8.28
C LYS A 5 22.04 -9.83 8.37
N LYS A 6 21.35 -9.32 9.38
CA LYS A 6 19.92 -9.10 9.29
C LYS A 6 19.71 -8.31 8.01
N ALA A 7 19.17 -8.96 6.98
CA ALA A 7 18.75 -8.27 5.77
C ALA A 7 17.74 -7.22 6.22
N LYS A 8 18.15 -5.96 6.17
CA LYS A 8 17.24 -4.84 6.33
C LYS A 8 16.43 -4.87 5.03
N THR A 9 15.23 -5.44 5.06
CA THR A 9 14.24 -5.28 4.00
C THR A 9 13.82 -3.82 4.00
N ASP A 10 14.63 -2.97 3.36
CA ASP A 10 14.29 -1.58 3.12
C ASP A 10 13.38 -1.61 1.89
N PHE A 11 12.10 -1.40 2.12
CA PHE A 11 11.07 -1.34 1.09
C PHE A 11 11.51 -0.48 -0.10
N ASP A 12 11.46 -1.03 -1.33
CA ASP A 12 11.88 -0.30 -2.52
C ASP A 12 10.78 0.68 -2.99
N LYS A 13 10.82 1.89 -2.43
CA LYS A 13 9.92 2.99 -2.79
C LYS A 13 10.06 3.43 -4.25
N ASN A 14 11.26 3.32 -4.84
CA ASN A 14 11.49 3.73 -6.22
C ASN A 14 10.78 2.77 -7.18
N GLN A 15 10.85 1.48 -6.87
CA GLN A 15 10.09 0.47 -7.60
C GLN A 15 8.58 0.72 -7.49
N LEU A 16 8.06 0.98 -6.29
CA LEU A 16 6.63 1.27 -6.11
C LEU A 16 6.20 2.53 -6.88
N MET A 17 7.01 3.59 -6.82
CA MET A 17 6.73 4.82 -7.57
C MET A 17 6.67 4.58 -9.07
N ALA A 18 7.59 3.78 -9.62
CA ALA A 18 7.57 3.41 -11.03
C ALA A 18 6.29 2.65 -11.40
N GLU A 19 5.87 1.68 -10.58
CA GLU A 19 4.61 0.96 -10.75
C GLU A 19 3.40 1.91 -10.75
N ILE A 20 3.32 2.82 -9.76
CA ILE A 20 2.25 3.82 -9.64
C ILE A 20 2.18 4.72 -10.87
N ARG A 21 3.32 5.18 -11.38
CA ARG A 21 3.38 6.05 -12.56
C ARG A 21 2.84 5.34 -13.80
N ILE A 22 3.21 4.07 -13.99
CA ILE A 22 2.74 3.25 -15.10
C ILE A 22 1.23 3.02 -14.98
N GLU A 23 0.76 2.54 -13.82
CA GLU A 23 -0.64 2.17 -13.58
C GLU A 23 -1.60 3.36 -13.69
N GLN A 24 -1.19 4.53 -13.19
CA GLN A 24 -2.02 5.75 -13.21
C GLN A 24 -1.76 6.65 -14.42
N ASN A 25 -0.96 6.18 -15.39
CA ASN A 25 -0.58 6.91 -16.59
C ASN A 25 -0.07 8.34 -16.30
N ILE A 26 0.85 8.44 -15.34
CA ILE A 26 1.38 9.72 -14.87
C ILE A 26 2.46 10.18 -15.83
N SER A 27 2.35 11.44 -16.23
CA SER A 27 3.33 12.10 -17.10
C SER A 27 4.75 12.06 -16.49
N PRO A 28 5.79 11.80 -17.30
CA PRO A 28 7.17 11.80 -16.83
C PRO A 28 7.64 13.15 -16.29
N TYR A 29 6.94 14.23 -16.63
CA TYR A 29 7.25 15.60 -16.19
C TYR A 29 6.76 15.92 -14.77
N VAL A 30 6.02 15.02 -14.12
CA VAL A 30 5.63 15.20 -12.71
C VAL A 30 6.79 14.75 -11.82
N GLU A 31 7.20 15.61 -10.89
CA GLU A 31 8.33 15.38 -9.99
C GLU A 31 8.14 14.16 -9.08
N ASP A 32 9.21 13.37 -8.95
CA ASP A 32 9.23 12.13 -8.18
C ASP A 32 9.18 12.38 -6.66
N GLU A 33 9.75 13.50 -6.19
CA GLU A 33 9.77 13.87 -4.76
C GLU A 33 8.36 13.97 -4.18
N SER A 34 7.40 14.46 -4.97
CA SER A 34 5.99 14.52 -4.59
C SER A 34 5.41 13.13 -4.33
N PHE A 35 5.81 12.10 -5.09
CA PHE A 35 5.29 10.74 -4.92
C PHE A 35 5.94 9.99 -3.76
N ILE A 36 7.25 10.15 -3.58
CA ILE A 36 7.95 9.54 -2.45
C ILE A 36 7.36 10.05 -1.13
N HIS A 37 7.03 11.34 -1.04
CA HIS A 37 6.36 11.88 0.14
C HIS A 37 4.98 11.24 0.40
N LEU A 38 4.17 11.07 -0.64
CA LEU A 38 2.85 10.40 -0.54
C LEU A 38 2.97 8.93 -0.14
N ILE A 39 4.00 8.23 -0.64
CA ILE A 39 4.31 6.85 -0.27
C ILE A 39 4.67 6.79 1.21
N ASP A 40 5.48 7.73 1.70
CA ASP A 40 5.88 7.80 3.12
C ASP A 40 4.72 8.10 4.06
N GLU A 41 3.84 9.04 3.69
CA GLU A 41 2.59 9.29 4.40
C GLU A 41 1.74 8.01 4.46
N GLY A 42 1.58 7.31 3.33
CA GLY A 42 0.80 6.07 3.25
C GLY A 42 1.37 4.95 4.12
N ILE A 43 2.68 4.73 4.09
CA ILE A 43 3.34 3.73 4.94
C ILE A 43 3.11 4.04 6.42
N TYR A 44 3.27 5.31 6.82
CA TYR A 44 3.04 5.72 8.20
C TYR A 44 1.59 5.47 8.63
N ASP A 45 0.64 5.95 7.83
CA ASP A 45 -0.80 5.84 8.12
C ASP A 45 -1.25 4.38 8.19
N ILE A 46 -0.89 3.56 7.19
CA ILE A 46 -1.29 2.15 7.12
C ILE A 46 -0.67 1.35 8.26
N ASN A 47 0.62 1.53 8.56
CA ASN A 47 1.27 0.85 9.69
C ASN A 47 0.67 1.27 11.04
N ASN A 48 0.31 2.55 11.20
CA ASN A 48 -0.33 3.04 12.42
C ASN A 48 -1.75 2.47 12.58
N MET A 49 -2.49 2.31 11.47
CA MET A 49 -3.83 1.70 11.48
C MET A 49 -3.81 0.19 11.73
N SER A 50 -2.83 -0.53 11.15
CA SER A 50 -2.67 -1.98 11.33
C SER A 50 -2.14 -2.33 12.73
N GLY A 51 -1.37 -1.42 13.34
CA GLY A 51 -0.76 -1.61 14.65
C GLY A 51 0.55 -2.40 14.61
N PHE A 52 1.07 -2.70 13.43
CA PHE A 52 2.36 -3.37 13.24
C PHE A 52 3.04 -2.89 11.96
N ARG A 53 4.36 -3.12 11.87
CA ARG A 53 5.13 -2.79 10.67
C ARG A 53 4.87 -3.86 9.59
N ILE A 54 4.39 -3.42 8.43
CA ILE A 54 4.14 -4.29 7.27
C ILE A 54 5.37 -4.32 6.36
N ASP A 55 5.65 -5.47 5.77
CA ASP A 55 6.61 -5.61 4.67
C ASP A 55 5.84 -5.54 3.33
N TYR A 56 5.89 -4.38 2.67
CA TYR A 56 5.15 -4.08 1.45
C TYR A 56 5.77 -4.68 0.17
N ASP A 57 6.93 -5.32 0.26
CA ASP A 57 7.50 -6.09 -0.86
C ASP A 57 7.06 -7.55 -0.81
N GLU A 58 6.81 -8.09 0.40
CA GLU A 58 6.29 -9.45 0.59
C GLU A 58 4.75 -9.50 0.57
N ASP A 59 4.08 -8.53 1.19
CA ASP A 59 2.62 -8.46 1.27
C ASP A 59 2.03 -7.71 0.06
N ARG A 60 1.52 -8.49 -0.90
CA ARG A 60 0.92 -7.97 -2.14
C ARG A 60 -0.34 -7.14 -1.90
N ASP A 61 -1.14 -7.50 -0.90
CA ASP A 61 -2.38 -6.80 -0.59
C ASP A 61 -2.08 -5.44 0.04
N ALA A 62 -1.13 -5.41 0.98
CA ALA A 62 -0.66 -4.17 1.58
C ALA A 62 0.03 -3.27 0.54
N ARG A 63 0.77 -3.85 -0.41
CA ARG A 63 1.35 -3.09 -1.53
C ARG A 63 0.27 -2.44 -2.39
N ALA A 64 -0.74 -3.21 -2.79
CA ALA A 64 -1.87 -2.69 -3.57
C ALA A 64 -2.60 -1.57 -2.82
N LEU A 65 -2.81 -1.74 -1.51
CA LEU A 65 -3.38 -0.73 -0.65
C LEU A 65 -2.55 0.55 -0.63
N LEU A 66 -1.23 0.46 -0.49
CA LEU A 66 -0.34 1.61 -0.49
C LEU A 66 -0.42 2.37 -1.83
N LYS A 67 -0.52 1.67 -2.97
CA LYS A 67 -0.76 2.31 -4.27
C LYS A 67 -2.09 3.04 -4.33
N MET A 68 -3.16 2.43 -3.79
CA MET A 68 -4.48 3.09 -3.69
C MET A 68 -4.41 4.32 -2.78
N TYR A 69 -3.73 4.25 -1.64
CA TYR A 69 -3.54 5.42 -0.77
C TYR A 69 -2.95 6.59 -1.55
N VAL A 70 -1.86 6.35 -2.28
CA VAL A 70 -1.18 7.38 -3.08
C VAL A 70 -2.10 7.94 -4.16
N LEU A 71 -2.88 7.09 -4.86
CA LEU A 71 -3.89 7.50 -5.83
C LEU A 71 -4.90 8.48 -5.22
N TYR A 72 -5.56 8.09 -4.13
CA TYR A 72 -6.61 8.89 -3.50
C TYR A 72 -6.07 10.18 -2.90
N ARG A 73 -4.89 10.13 -2.28
CA ARG A 73 -4.22 11.30 -1.70
C ARG A 73 -3.88 12.33 -2.77
N ARG A 74 -3.36 11.91 -3.93
CA ARG A 74 -3.05 12.78 -5.07
C ARG A 74 -4.27 13.54 -5.60
N PHE A 75 -5.45 12.92 -5.55
CA PHE A 75 -6.71 13.56 -5.97
C PHE A 75 -7.46 14.26 -4.82
N ALA A 76 -6.84 14.43 -3.65
CA ALA A 76 -7.45 15.01 -2.45
C ALA A 76 -8.72 14.28 -1.97
N ARG A 77 -8.83 12.97 -2.25
CA ARG A 77 -9.97 12.11 -1.93
C ARG A 77 -9.69 11.16 -0.75
N LEU A 78 -8.83 11.58 0.18
CA LEU A 78 -8.43 10.71 1.30
C LEU A 78 -9.61 10.35 2.24
N SER A 79 -10.66 11.19 2.30
CA SER A 79 -11.89 10.86 3.02
C SER A 79 -12.57 9.62 2.45
N GLU A 80 -12.66 9.50 1.13
CA GLU A 80 -13.24 8.34 0.45
C GLU A 80 -12.39 7.09 0.64
N PHE A 81 -11.06 7.24 0.59
CA PHE A 81 -10.13 6.16 0.95
C PHE A 81 -10.41 5.63 2.36
N LYS A 82 -10.63 6.53 3.33
CA LYS A 82 -10.94 6.14 4.71
C LYS A 82 -12.30 5.44 4.83
N GLU A 83 -13.28 5.80 4.02
CA GLU A 83 -14.58 5.11 3.99
C GLU A 83 -14.47 3.70 3.41
N VAL A 84 -13.77 3.55 2.28
CA VAL A 84 -13.49 2.24 1.67
C VAL A 84 -12.65 1.37 2.60
N TYR A 85 -11.67 1.97 3.28
CA TYR A 85 -10.74 1.26 4.13
C TYR A 85 -11.27 0.99 5.56
N ALA A 86 -12.11 1.86 6.12
CA ALA A 86 -12.73 1.63 7.44
C ALA A 86 -13.47 0.29 7.48
N VAL A 87 -14.07 -0.10 6.36
CA VAL A 87 -14.71 -1.41 6.16
C VAL A 87 -13.71 -2.57 6.16
N LEU A 88 -12.47 -2.34 5.71
CA LEU A 88 -11.40 -3.36 5.58
C LEU A 88 -10.53 -3.49 6.85
N THR A 89 -10.41 -2.44 7.68
CA THR A 89 -9.60 -2.42 8.91
C THR A 89 -9.85 -3.57 9.90
N PRO A 90 -11.09 -4.06 10.10
CA PRO A 90 -11.34 -5.20 10.97
C PRO A 90 -10.62 -6.48 10.53
N LEU A 91 -10.31 -6.64 9.22
CA LEU A 91 -9.73 -7.84 8.63
C LEU A 91 -8.21 -7.96 8.87
N TYR A 92 -7.48 -6.83 8.90
CA TYR A 92 -6.05 -6.83 9.25
C TYR A 92 -5.83 -7.11 10.73
N LYS A 93 -6.72 -6.63 11.62
CA LYS A 93 -6.62 -6.89 13.06
C LYS A 93 -6.82 -8.36 13.42
N SER A 94 -7.50 -9.14 12.56
CA SER A 94 -7.71 -10.58 12.75
C SER A 94 -6.65 -11.45 12.06
N GLY A 95 -5.62 -10.87 11.42
CA GLY A 95 -4.60 -11.62 10.69
C GLY A 95 -5.13 -12.24 9.38
N THR A 96 -6.17 -11.65 8.79
CA THR A 96 -6.83 -12.17 7.58
C THR A 96 -6.50 -11.25 6.38
N THR A 97 -6.15 -11.84 5.23
CA THR A 97 -5.83 -11.15 3.97
C THR A 97 -7.02 -10.37 3.41
N MET A 98 -6.77 -9.37 2.55
CA MET A 98 -7.82 -8.48 2.05
C MET A 98 -8.73 -9.17 1.03
N PRO A 99 -10.05 -8.91 1.06
CA PRO A 99 -10.90 -9.13 -0.12
C PRO A 99 -10.55 -8.10 -1.19
N VAL A 100 -10.11 -8.58 -2.35
CA VAL A 100 -9.91 -7.76 -3.55
C VAL A 100 -11.28 -7.53 -4.18
N TYR A 101 -11.66 -6.27 -4.36
CA TYR A 101 -12.89 -5.89 -5.05
C TYR A 101 -12.58 -5.65 -6.52
N ASN A 102 -12.91 -6.64 -7.35
CA ASN A 102 -13.06 -6.45 -8.79
C ASN A 102 -14.55 -6.23 -9.09
N ASP A 103 -14.86 -5.22 -9.89
CA ASP A 103 -16.15 -5.05 -10.56
C ASP A 103 -17.40 -5.11 -9.66
N GLY A 104 -17.33 -4.52 -8.46
CA GLY A 104 -18.49 -4.36 -7.58
C GLY A 104 -18.89 -5.61 -6.78
N PHE A 105 -18.08 -6.67 -6.80
CA PHE A 105 -18.29 -7.86 -5.97
C PHE A 105 -17.10 -8.12 -5.04
N ALA A 106 -17.38 -8.29 -3.75
CA ALA A 106 -16.39 -8.74 -2.77
C ALA A 106 -16.05 -10.20 -3.06
N SER A 107 -14.82 -10.47 -3.50
CA SER A 107 -14.33 -11.85 -3.64
C SER A 107 -13.29 -12.10 -2.54
N ILE A 108 -13.58 -13.05 -1.64
CA ILE A 108 -12.60 -13.56 -0.68
C ILE A 108 -11.74 -14.57 -1.44
N LEU A 109 -10.47 -14.22 -1.69
CA LEU A 109 -9.50 -15.17 -2.25
C LEU A 109 -9.00 -16.06 -1.09
N ILE A 110 -9.58 -17.25 -0.97
CA ILE A 110 -9.04 -18.30 -0.11
C ILE A 110 -7.94 -19.00 -0.94
N ILE A 111 -6.68 -18.86 -0.52
CA ILE A 111 -5.57 -19.65 -1.05
C ILE A 111 -5.41 -20.84 -0.09
N ASP A 112 -5.72 -22.05 -0.56
CA ASP A 112 -5.39 -23.32 0.11
C ASP A 112 -3.87 -23.58 0.11
#